data_AF-A0AAD7XRG8-F1
#
_entry.id   AF-A0AAD7XRG8-F1
#
_cell.length_a   1.000
_cell.length_b   1.000
_cell.length_c   1.000
_cell.angle_alpha   90.00
_cell.angle_beta   90.00
_cell.angle_gamma   90.00
#
_symmetry.space_group_name_H-M   'P 1'
#
loop_
_entity.id
_entity.type
_entity.pdbx_description
1 polymer ?
#
loop_
_entity_poly.entity_id
_entity_poly.type
_entity_poly.pdbx_seq_one_letter_code
_entity_poly.pdbx_strand_id
1 'polypeptide(L)'
;MTVSERRATYPLQQRIKIYNPDTMARRLSQEKQTKLVVNGVNLLNKSSLDKDIILDRMKQRRETHNRVERRRRDMLNGLISELAHAMPQDTLDPDKSHRAQILRHAISYIQSIRRENQTMRAQLGQQAIQQQEQQQH
;
A
#
# COMPACT_ATOMS: atom_id res chain seq x y z
N MET A 1 -16.35 28.98 -19.10
CA MET A 1 -16.28 30.22 -18.31
C MET A 1 -16.86 30.00 -16.94
N THR A 2 -16.07 30.24 -15.90
CA THR A 2 -16.50 30.12 -14.50
C THR A 2 -17.46 31.26 -14.12
N VAL A 3 -18.22 31.07 -13.04
CA VAL A 3 -19.13 32.10 -12.52
C VAL A 3 -18.34 33.35 -12.10
N SER A 4 -17.12 33.18 -11.59
CA SER A 4 -16.20 34.27 -11.24
C SER A 4 -15.70 35.04 -12.47
N GLU A 5 -15.39 34.34 -13.57
CA GLU A 5 -14.99 34.97 -14.84
C GLU A 5 -16.11 35.83 -15.43
N ARG A 6 -17.36 35.34 -15.47
CA ARG A 6 -18.51 36.14 -15.95
C ARG A 6 -18.85 37.34 -15.06
N ARG A 7 -18.49 37.29 -13.78
CA ARG A 7 -18.72 38.41 -12.85
C ARG A 7 -17.72 39.54 -13.08
N ALA A 8 -16.49 39.24 -13.49
CA ALA A 8 -15.44 40.22 -13.69
C ALA A 8 -15.69 41.15 -14.90
N THR A 9 -16.58 40.76 -15.81
CA THR A 9 -16.93 41.53 -17.01
C THR A 9 -17.84 42.75 -16.75
N TYR A 10 -18.47 42.85 -15.57
CA TYR A 10 -19.34 43.98 -15.22
C TYR A 10 -18.58 45.09 -14.46
N PRO A 11 -18.90 46.38 -14.71
CA PRO A 11 -18.40 47.49 -13.91
C PRO A 11 -18.61 47.30 -12.41
N LEU A 12 -17.63 47.70 -11.58
CA LEU A 12 -17.61 47.47 -10.13
C LEU A 12 -18.89 47.92 -9.41
N GLN A 13 -19.45 49.08 -9.80
CA GLN A 13 -20.67 49.63 -9.21
C GLN A 13 -21.89 48.71 -9.42
N GLN A 14 -22.00 48.10 -10.61
CA GLN A 14 -23.07 47.16 -10.91
C GLN A 14 -22.87 45.83 -10.16
N ARG A 15 -21.61 45.39 -10.01
CA ARG A 15 -21.28 44.19 -9.21
C ARG A 15 -21.72 44.37 -7.77
N ILE A 16 -21.39 45.48 -7.14
CA ILE A 16 -21.79 45.79 -5.76
C ILE A 16 -23.33 45.75 -5.66
N LYS A 17 -24.05 46.44 -6.54
CA LYS A 17 -25.53 46.47 -6.50
C LYS A 17 -26.19 45.08 -6.63
N ILE A 18 -25.65 44.21 -7.48
CA ILE A 18 -26.19 42.85 -7.72
C ILE A 18 -25.79 41.89 -6.58
N TYR A 19 -24.57 42.04 -6.06
CA TYR A 19 -23.91 41.15 -5.11
C TYR A 19 -23.74 41.78 -3.73
N ASN A 20 -24.66 42.67 -3.35
CA ASN A 20 -24.69 43.22 -2.01
C ASN A 20 -25.02 42.10 -1.00
N PRO A 21 -24.50 42.19 0.24
CA PRO A 21 -24.76 41.19 1.28
C PRO A 21 -26.27 40.91 1.44
N ASP A 22 -27.10 41.96 1.40
CA ASP A 22 -28.55 41.85 1.55
C ASP A 22 -29.24 41.16 0.36
N THR A 23 -28.77 41.39 -0.88
CA THR A 23 -29.33 40.76 -2.08
C THR A 23 -28.86 39.31 -2.21
N MET A 24 -27.61 39.02 -1.82
CA MET A 24 -27.09 37.65 -1.72
C MET A 24 -27.82 36.86 -0.63
N ALA A 25 -28.04 37.44 0.55
CA ALA A 25 -28.75 36.79 1.66
C ALA A 25 -30.21 36.46 1.27
N ARG A 26 -30.91 37.39 0.61
CA ARG A 26 -32.25 37.12 0.06
C ARG A 26 -32.23 36.01 -0.99
N ARG A 27 -31.27 36.00 -1.92
CA ARG A 27 -31.13 34.90 -2.88
C ARG A 27 -30.87 33.56 -2.19
N LEU A 28 -30.00 33.52 -1.19
CA LEU A 28 -29.69 32.30 -0.44
C LEU A 28 -30.92 31.78 0.33
N SER A 29 -31.77 32.67 0.84
CA SER A 29 -33.04 32.28 1.48
C SER A 29 -34.12 31.81 0.49
N GLN A 30 -34.06 32.28 -0.76
CA GLN A 30 -35.01 31.91 -1.82
C GLN A 30 -34.55 30.70 -2.65
N GLU A 31 -33.25 30.41 -2.68
CA GLU A 31 -32.70 29.19 -3.23
C GLU A 31 -33.15 28.01 -2.35
N LYS A 32 -34.21 27.32 -2.79
CA LYS A 32 -34.52 25.98 -2.29
C LYS A 32 -33.22 25.17 -2.36
N GLN A 33 -32.72 24.70 -1.21
CA GLN A 33 -31.51 23.89 -1.10
C GLN A 33 -31.51 22.87 -2.25
N THR A 34 -30.59 23.05 -3.20
CA THR A 34 -30.44 22.12 -4.30
C THR A 34 -29.97 20.80 -3.68
N LYS A 35 -30.86 19.81 -3.72
CA LYS A 35 -30.64 18.47 -3.18
C LYS A 35 -29.31 17.94 -3.71
N LEU A 36 -28.26 17.94 -2.89
CA LEU A 36 -26.98 17.36 -3.29
C LEU A 36 -27.13 15.85 -3.24
N VAL A 37 -27.41 15.25 -4.39
CA VAL A 37 -27.57 13.80 -4.53
C VAL A 37 -26.31 13.21 -5.14
N VAL A 38 -25.69 12.27 -4.42
CA VAL A 38 -24.63 11.41 -4.96
C VAL A 38 -25.12 9.98 -4.86
N ASN A 39 -25.15 9.27 -5.99
CA ASN A 39 -25.65 7.90 -6.12
C ASN A 39 -27.06 7.70 -5.52
N GLY A 40 -27.98 8.65 -5.76
CA GLY A 40 -29.36 8.56 -5.30
C GLY A 40 -29.60 8.98 -3.83
N VAL A 41 -28.55 9.29 -3.05
CA VAL A 41 -28.67 9.67 -1.63
C VAL A 41 -28.54 11.18 -1.46
N ASN A 42 -29.49 11.80 -0.76
CA ASN A 42 -29.43 13.22 -0.38
C ASN A 42 -28.40 13.44 0.73
N LEU A 43 -27.29 14.12 0.41
CA LEU A 43 -26.22 14.42 1.35
C LEU A 43 -26.58 15.50 2.38
N LEU A 44 -27.58 16.34 2.05
CA LEU A 44 -28.01 17.47 2.88
C LEU A 44 -29.16 17.12 3.83
N ASN A 45 -29.81 15.96 3.65
CA ASN A 45 -30.86 15.48 4.53
C ASN A 45 -30.40 14.23 5.27
N LYS A 46 -29.56 14.42 6.28
CA LYS A 46 -29.12 13.36 7.18
C LYS A 46 -29.51 13.76 8.59
N SER A 47 -30.36 12.95 9.23
CA SER A 47 -30.45 12.96 10.67
C SER A 47 -29.02 12.82 11.24
N SER A 48 -28.69 13.44 12.37
CA SER A 48 -27.38 13.28 13.02
C SER A 48 -27.00 11.80 13.15
N LEU A 49 -28.00 10.96 13.42
CA LEU A 49 -27.90 9.50 13.51
C LEU A 49 -27.35 8.83 12.23
N ASP A 50 -27.76 9.28 11.03
CA ASP A 50 -27.27 8.74 9.76
C ASP A 50 -25.80 9.08 9.49
N LYS A 51 -25.32 10.23 10.02
CA LYS A 51 -23.90 10.59 9.93
C LYS A 51 -23.05 9.68 10.81
N ASP A 52 -23.49 9.43 12.04
CA ASP A 52 -22.79 8.58 13.00
C ASP A 52 -22.71 7.14 12.50
N ILE A 53 -23.80 6.61 11.93
CA ILE A 53 -23.82 5.27 11.32
C ILE A 53 -22.83 5.15 10.16
N ILE A 54 -22.75 6.18 9.30
CA ILE A 54 -21.82 6.17 8.16
C ILE A 54 -20.37 6.27 8.64
N LEU A 55 -20.09 7.12 9.63
CA LEU A 55 -18.76 7.24 10.22
C LEU A 55 -18.32 5.95 10.89
N ASP A 56 -19.21 5.27 11.62
CA ASP A 56 -18.93 3.99 12.25
C ASP A 56 -18.64 2.91 11.20
N ARG A 57 -19.45 2.84 10.13
CA ARG A 57 -19.20 1.92 9.01
C ARG A 57 -17.86 2.18 8.32
N MET A 58 -17.48 3.44 8.15
CA MET A 58 -16.17 3.81 7.61
C MET A 58 -15.02 3.41 8.56
N LYS A 59 -15.22 3.58 9.87
CA LYS A 59 -14.27 3.18 10.91
C LYS A 59 -14.07 1.66 10.91
N GLN A 60 -15.14 0.88 10.92
CA GLN A 60 -15.11 -0.59 10.85
C GLN A 60 -14.38 -1.10 9.59
N ARG A 61 -14.61 -0.46 8.43
CA ARG A 61 -13.88 -0.77 7.20
C ARG A 61 -12.38 -0.51 7.34
N ARG A 62 -11.99 0.63 7.91
CA ARG A 62 -10.59 0.97 8.17
C ARG A 62 -9.94 0.00 9.15
N GLU A 63 -10.63 -0.35 10.22
CA GLU A 63 -10.13 -1.32 11.22
C GLU A 63 -9.91 -2.70 10.62
N THR A 64 -10.87 -3.20 9.83
CA THR A 64 -10.75 -4.47 9.14
C THR A 64 -9.56 -4.46 8.18
N HIS A 65 -9.42 -3.40 7.39
CA HIS A 65 -8.28 -3.20 6.49
C HIS A 65 -6.95 -3.18 7.26
N ASN A 66 -6.86 -2.42 8.35
CA ASN A 66 -5.66 -2.31 9.17
C ASN A 66 -5.28 -3.65 9.81
N ARG A 67 -6.27 -4.45 10.23
CA ARG A 67 -6.05 -5.79 10.78
C ARG A 67 -5.48 -6.73 9.72
N VAL A 68 -6.04 -6.73 8.51
CA VAL A 68 -5.55 -7.55 7.39
C VAL A 68 -4.12 -7.16 7.03
N GLU A 69 -3.84 -5.86 6.89
CA GLU A 69 -2.50 -5.39 6.55
C GLU A 69 -1.49 -5.68 7.66
N ARG A 70 -1.88 -5.60 8.94
CA ARG A 70 -1.02 -6.02 10.05
C ARG A 70 -0.65 -7.50 9.92
N ARG A 71 -1.64 -8.38 9.71
CA ARG A 71 -1.41 -9.82 9.51
C ARG A 71 -0.49 -10.10 8.31
N ARG A 72 -0.66 -9.35 7.22
CA ARG A 72 0.20 -9.44 6.04
C ARG A 72 1.64 -9.05 6.37
N ARG A 73 1.84 -7.96 7.13
CA ARG A 73 3.17 -7.53 7.58
C ARG A 73 3.80 -8.54 8.52
N ASP A 74 3.04 -9.10 9.45
CA ASP A 74 3.54 -10.09 10.40
C ASP A 74 3.99 -11.36 9.68
N MET A 75 3.22 -11.82 8.68
CA MET A 75 3.59 -12.93 7.80
C MET A 75 4.89 -12.63 7.03
N LEU A 76 5.00 -11.45 6.42
CA LEU A 76 6.22 -11.05 5.71
C LEU A 76 7.44 -11.00 6.64
N ASN A 77 7.27 -10.47 7.84
CA ASN A 77 8.34 -10.39 8.83
C ASN A 77 8.75 -11.79 9.30
N GLY A 78 7.78 -12.68 9.49
CA GLY A 78 8.01 -14.10 9.79
C GLY A 78 8.86 -14.78 8.72
N LEU A 79 8.49 -14.63 7.44
CA LEU A 79 9.25 -15.20 6.32
C LEU A 79 10.69 -14.67 6.24
N ILE A 80 10.89 -13.38 6.50
CA ILE A 80 12.25 -12.79 6.52
C ILE A 80 13.07 -13.34 7.69
N SER A 81 12.45 -13.52 8.85
CA SER A 81 13.09 -14.11 10.02
C SER A 81 13.46 -15.57 9.78
N GLU A 82 12.54 -16.36 9.23
CA GLU A 82 12.80 -17.76 8.84
C GLU A 82 13.95 -17.87 7.83
N LEU A 83 13.97 -16.99 6.82
CA LEU A 83 15.07 -16.92 5.86
C LEU A 83 16.41 -16.62 6.51
N ALA A 84 16.45 -15.73 7.51
CA ALA A 84 17.67 -15.42 8.24
C ALA A 84 18.18 -16.62 9.06
N HIS A 85 17.29 -17.40 9.67
CA HIS A 85 17.66 -18.60 10.44
C HIS A 85 18.10 -19.77 9.55
N ALA A 86 17.58 -19.86 8.32
CA ALA A 86 17.97 -20.89 7.36
C ALA A 86 19.40 -20.69 6.79
N MET A 87 19.99 -19.52 7.03
CA MET A 87 21.34 -19.19 6.63
C MET A 87 22.38 -19.56 7.71
N PRO A 88 23.64 -19.81 7.32
CA PRO A 88 24.71 -20.09 8.28
C PRO A 88 24.88 -18.93 9.28
N GLN A 89 24.82 -19.24 10.57
CA GLN A 89 24.73 -18.27 11.68
C GLN A 89 25.96 -17.34 11.80
N ASP A 90 27.10 -17.72 11.24
CA ASP A 90 28.35 -16.95 11.37
C ASP A 90 28.36 -15.62 10.60
N THR A 91 27.33 -15.36 9.78
CA THR A 91 27.35 -14.23 8.85
C THR A 91 26.49 -13.04 9.27
N LEU A 92 25.49 -13.20 10.15
CA LEU A 92 24.52 -12.15 10.43
C LEU A 92 23.96 -12.22 11.86
N ASP A 93 24.11 -11.13 12.63
CA ASP A 93 23.46 -10.96 13.93
C ASP A 93 21.96 -10.62 13.69
N PRO A 94 21.01 -11.54 13.94
CA PRO A 94 19.62 -11.39 13.50
C PRO A 94 18.92 -10.16 14.13
N ASP A 95 19.36 -9.73 15.31
CA ASP A 95 18.81 -8.57 16.02
C ASP A 95 19.29 -7.22 15.48
N LYS A 96 20.37 -7.19 14.68
CA LYS A 96 20.95 -5.96 14.12
C LYS A 96 20.86 -5.88 12.60
N SER A 97 20.36 -6.94 11.95
CA SER A 97 20.45 -7.09 10.51
C SER A 97 19.24 -6.49 9.79
N HIS A 98 19.50 -5.52 8.91
CA HIS A 98 18.45 -4.91 8.10
C HIS A 98 17.85 -5.92 7.09
N ARG A 99 16.53 -5.83 6.82
CA ARG A 99 15.83 -6.70 5.85
C ARG A 99 16.54 -6.81 4.50
N ALA A 100 17.05 -5.69 3.99
CA ALA A 100 17.76 -5.65 2.72
C ALA A 100 19.07 -6.45 2.75
N GLN A 101 19.75 -6.48 3.90
CA GLN A 101 20.97 -7.24 4.09
C GLN A 101 20.67 -8.74 4.13
N ILE A 102 19.67 -9.17 4.90
CA ILE A 102 19.19 -10.57 4.93
C ILE A 102 18.91 -11.07 3.50
N LEU A 103 18.18 -10.29 2.69
CA LEU A 103 17.86 -10.67 1.31
C LEU A 103 19.12 -10.79 0.43
N ARG A 104 20.09 -9.89 0.56
CA ARG A 104 21.35 -9.97 -0.20
C ARG A 104 22.16 -11.19 0.18
N HIS A 105 22.32 -11.46 1.47
CA HIS A 105 23.04 -12.64 1.95
C HIS A 105 22.34 -13.93 1.51
N ALA A 106 21.01 -13.99 1.55
CA ALA A 106 20.25 -15.13 1.07
C ALA A 106 20.52 -15.42 -0.41
N ILE A 107 20.56 -14.38 -1.25
CA ILE A 107 20.91 -14.53 -2.67
C ILE A 107 22.34 -15.07 -2.82
N SER A 108 23.30 -14.49 -2.11
CA SER A 108 24.70 -14.93 -2.16
C SER A 108 24.87 -16.39 -1.70
N TYR A 109 24.15 -16.79 -0.66
CA TYR A 109 24.20 -18.16 -0.12
C TYR A 109 23.55 -19.18 -1.04
N ILE A 110 22.40 -18.86 -1.64
CA ILE A 110 21.80 -19.72 -2.66
C ILE A 110 22.76 -19.90 -3.84
N GLN A 111 23.45 -18.84 -4.27
CA GLN A 111 24.46 -18.94 -5.33
C GLN A 111 25.67 -19.79 -4.92
N SER A 112 26.15 -19.68 -3.68
CA SER A 112 27.27 -20.50 -3.19
C SER A 112 26.89 -21.97 -3.15
N ILE A 113 25.74 -22.32 -2.56
CA ILE A 113 25.23 -23.71 -2.50
C ILE A 113 25.04 -24.28 -3.90
N ARG A 114 24.51 -23.49 -4.85
CA ARG A 114 24.34 -23.97 -6.24
C ARG A 114 25.67 -24.30 -6.90
N ARG A 115 26.70 -23.46 -6.70
CA ARG A 115 28.05 -23.71 -7.23
C ARG A 115 28.67 -24.94 -6.58
N GLU A 116 28.59 -25.05 -5.26
CA GLU A 116 29.13 -26.18 -4.51
C GLU A 116 28.48 -27.50 -4.93
N ASN A 117 27.16 -27.53 -5.08
CA ASN A 117 26.44 -28.69 -5.60
C ASN A 117 26.87 -29.09 -7.02
N GLN A 118 27.15 -28.12 -7.89
CA GLN A 118 27.67 -28.40 -9.23
C GLN A 118 29.08 -29.00 -9.17
N THR A 119 29.95 -28.45 -8.33
CA THR A 119 31.31 -28.97 -8.13
C THR A 119 31.28 -30.39 -7.56
N MET A 120 30.48 -30.65 -6.52
CA MET A 120 30.34 -31.99 -5.94
C MET A 120 29.80 -33.00 -6.94
N ARG A 121 28.81 -32.62 -7.77
CA ARG A 121 28.29 -33.48 -8.85
C ARG A 121 29.35 -33.81 -9.90
N ALA A 122 30.19 -32.83 -10.27
CA ALA A 122 31.29 -33.07 -11.20
C ALA A 122 32.35 -34.01 -10.60
N GLN A 123 32.71 -33.83 -9.32
CA GLN A 123 33.65 -34.70 -8.61
C GLN A 123 33.13 -36.14 -8.49
N LEU A 124 31.86 -36.32 -8.12
CA LEU A 124 31.23 -37.64 -8.04
C LEU A 124 31.21 -38.34 -9.40
N GLY A 125 30.94 -37.60 -10.48
CA GLY A 125 31.02 -38.13 -11.84
C GLY A 125 32.43 -38.59 -12.22
N GLN A 126 33.45 -37.80 -11.88
CA GLN A 126 34.85 -38.16 -12.12
C GLN A 126 35.29 -39.39 -11.31
N GLN A 127 34.87 -39.48 -10.04
CA GLN A 127 35.16 -40.65 -9.21
C GLN A 127 34.51 -41.92 -9.76
N ALA A 128 33.29 -41.85 -10.29
CA ALA A 128 32.62 -42.99 -10.90
C ALA A 128 33.38 -43.51 -12.14
N ILE A 129 33.93 -42.61 -12.95
CA ILE A 129 34.74 -42.98 -14.12
C ILE A 129 36.05 -43.65 -13.68
N GLN A 130 36.76 -43.08 -12.71
CA GLN A 130 37.99 -43.66 -12.18
C GLN A 130 37.78 -45.05 -11.57
N GLN A 131 36.66 -45.28 -10.89
CA GLN A 131 36.32 -46.59 -10.33
C GLN A 131 36.02 -47.64 -11.41
N GLN A 132 35.45 -47.24 -12.56
CA GLN A 132 35.24 -48.15 -13.69
C GLN A 132 36.56 -48.53 -14.36
N GLU A 133 37.49 -47.58 -14.51
CA GLU A 133 38.82 -47.85 -15.07
C GLU A 133 39.63 -48.81 -14.18
N GLN A 134 39.54 -48.69 -12.86
CA GLN A 134 40.23 -49.58 -11.91
C GLN A 134 39.67 -51.01 -11.88
N GLN A 135 38.44 -51.24 -12.34
CA GLN A 135 37.83 -52.58 -12.40
C GLN A 135 38.13 -53.33 -13.71
N GLN A 136 38.71 -52.65 -14.70
CA GLN A 136 39.05 -53.22 -16.01
C GLN A 136 40.52 -53.67 -16.11
N HIS A 137 41.29 -53.52 -15.03
CA HIS A 137 42.66 -54.02 -14.87
C HIS A 137 42.71 -55.07 -13.77
#